data_AF-A0A5J6LEL3-F1
#
_entry.id   AF-A0A5J6LEL3-F1
#
_cell.length_a   1.000
_cell.length_b   1.000
_cell.length_c   1.000
_cell.angle_alpha   90.00
_cell.angle_beta   90.00
_cell.angle_gamma   90.00
#
_symmetry.space_group_name_H-M   'P 1'
#
loop_
_entity.id
_entity.type
_entity.pdbx_description
1 polymer ?
#
loop_
_entity_poly.entity_id
_entity_poly.type
_entity_poly.pdbx_seq_one_letter_code
_entity_poly.pdbx_strand_id
1 'polypeptide(L)'
;MELSSFSTYVLHFIGVIIVLVGLSIKPKLKTLGIALAVTGFLLGTSPVWYSAITQPSDEEMYEAWQEQQQLEQQRRLLESE
;
A
#
# COMPACT_ATOMS: atom_id res chain seq x y z
N MET A 1 4.95 10.74 -10.13
CA MET A 1 3.66 10.37 -9.51
C MET A 1 2.86 9.33 -10.29
N GLU A 2 3.30 8.88 -11.48
CA GLU A 2 2.44 8.03 -12.35
C GLU A 2 2.71 6.52 -12.26
N LEU A 3 3.93 6.10 -11.92
CA LEU A 3 4.30 4.68 -11.95
C LEU A 3 3.85 3.89 -10.71
N SER A 4 3.83 4.50 -9.53
CA SER A 4 3.39 3.82 -8.29
C SER A 4 1.89 3.55 -8.31
N SER A 5 1.09 4.51 -8.77
CA SER A 5 -0.35 4.40 -8.90
C SER A 5 -0.74 3.30 -9.88
N PHE A 6 -0.08 3.25 -11.05
CA PHE A 6 -0.31 2.22 -12.06
C PHE A 6 -0.02 0.80 -11.54
N SER A 7 1.11 0.61 -10.84
CA SER A 7 1.47 -0.68 -10.24
C SER A 7 0.43 -1.16 -9.23
N THR A 8 -0.13 -0.25 -8.43
CA THR A 8 -1.17 -0.57 -7.44
C THR A 8 -2.47 -1.03 -8.12
N TYR A 9 -2.91 -0.34 -9.18
CA TYR A 9 -4.12 -0.73 -9.92
C TYR A 9 -3.96 -2.07 -10.64
N VAL A 10 -2.78 -2.32 -11.24
CA VAL A 10 -2.48 -3.60 -11.90
C VAL A 10 -2.49 -4.76 -10.89
N LEU A 11 -1.93 -4.57 -9.70
CA LEU A 11 -1.98 -5.58 -8.63
C LEU A 11 -3.41 -5.89 -8.19
N HIS A 12 -4.26 -4.88 -8.04
CA HIS A 12 -5.68 -5.08 -7.73
C HIS A 12 -6.40 -5.86 -8.84
N PHE A 13 -6.13 -5.52 -10.11
CA PHE A 13 -6.73 -6.20 -11.25
C PHE A 13 -6.32 -7.67 -11.35
N ILE A 14 -5.04 -7.97 -11.10
CA ILE A 14 -4.53 -9.35 -11.01
C ILE A 14 -5.23 -10.10 -9.87
N GLY A 15 -5.42 -9.45 -8.72
CA GLY A 15 -6.18 -10.01 -7.59
C GLY A 15 -7.61 -10.41 -7.98
N VAL A 16 -8.33 -9.54 -8.69
CA VAL A 16 -9.69 -9.82 -9.19
C VAL A 16 -9.69 -10.99 -10.18
N ILE A 17 -8.71 -11.06 -11.09
CA ILE A 17 -8.60 -12.17 -12.06
C ILE A 17 -8.35 -13.50 -11.34
N ILE A 18 -7.48 -13.53 -10.32
CA ILE A 18 -7.23 -14.75 -9.53
C ILE A 18 -8.49 -15.23 -8.82
N VAL A 19 -9.30 -14.31 -8.27
CA VAL A 19 -10.59 -14.62 -7.64
C VAL A 19 -11.58 -15.19 -8.67
N LEU A 20 -11.70 -14.56 -9.85
CA LEU A 20 -12.59 -15.03 -10.92
C LEU A 20 -12.17 -16.41 -11.45
N VAL A 21 -10.88 -16.64 -11.64
CA VAL A 21 -10.33 -17.94 -12.05
C VAL A 21 -10.56 -18.99 -10.96
N GLY A 22 -10.34 -18.66 -9.69
CA GLY A 22 -10.57 -19.54 -8.55
C GLY A 22 -12.04 -19.96 -8.39
N LEU A 23 -12.99 -19.06 -8.66
CA LEU A 23 -14.43 -19.33 -8.67
C LEU A 23 -14.89 -20.17 -9.87
N SER A 24 -14.12 -20.20 -10.96
CA SER A 24 -14.39 -21.00 -12.16
C SER A 24 -13.94 -22.47 -12.02
N ILE A 25 -13.16 -22.80 -10.98
CA ILE A 25 -12.69 -24.17 -10.73
C ILE A 25 -13.88 -25.08 -10.36
N LYS A 26 -13.89 -26.29 -10.95
CA LYS A 26 -14.89 -27.36 -10.82
C LYS A 26 -15.59 -27.40 -9.44
N PRO A 27 -16.90 -27.69 -9.37
CA PRO A 27 -17.70 -27.61 -8.15
C PRO A 27 -17.20 -28.48 -6.97
N LYS A 28 -16.42 -29.54 -7.23
CA LYS A 28 -15.76 -30.35 -6.19
C LYS A 28 -14.65 -29.60 -5.42
N LEU A 29 -14.11 -28.52 -5.98
CA LEU A 29 -13.01 -27.73 -5.41
C LEU A 29 -13.46 -26.31 -5.03
N LYS A 30 -14.76 -26.01 -5.07
CA LYS A 30 -15.31 -24.68 -4.78
C LYS A 30 -14.81 -24.11 -3.45
N THR A 31 -14.81 -24.92 -2.39
CA THR A 31 -14.34 -24.49 -1.07
C THR A 31 -12.86 -24.14 -1.08
N LEU A 32 -12.05 -24.91 -1.80
CA LEU A 32 -10.62 -24.69 -1.92
C LEU A 32 -10.32 -23.45 -2.78
N GLY A 33 -11.09 -23.23 -3.86
CA GLY A 33 -11.02 -22.03 -4.69
C GLY A 33 -11.45 -20.76 -3.94
N ILE A 34 -12.50 -20.84 -3.12
CA ILE A 34 -12.93 -19.73 -2.24
C ILE A 34 -11.85 -19.45 -1.19
N ALA A 35 -11.31 -20.48 -0.54
CA ALA A 35 -10.23 -20.30 0.43
C ALA A 35 -9.01 -19.62 -0.21
N LEU A 36 -8.59 -20.07 -1.39
CA LEU A 36 -7.48 -19.46 -2.14
C LEU A 36 -7.78 -18.01 -2.54
N ALA A 37 -9.00 -17.73 -2.98
CA ALA A 37 -9.44 -16.38 -3.34
C ALA A 37 -9.41 -15.43 -2.12
N VAL A 38 -9.94 -15.88 -0.97
CA VAL A 38 -9.94 -15.10 0.27
C VAL A 38 -8.53 -14.89 0.79
N THR A 39 -7.70 -15.93 0.84
CA THR A 39 -6.30 -15.81 1.28
C THR A 39 -5.50 -14.92 0.34
N GLY A 40 -5.67 -15.07 -0.97
CA GLY A 40 -5.02 -14.22 -1.98
C GLY A 40 -5.45 -12.76 -1.88
N PHE A 41 -6.74 -12.50 -1.62
CA PHE A 41 -7.26 -11.16 -1.38
C PHE A 41 -6.68 -10.54 -0.09
N LEU A 42 -6.66 -11.29 1.01
CA LEU A 42 -6.13 -10.81 2.29
C LEU A 42 -4.63 -10.50 2.20
N LEU A 43 -3.85 -11.39 1.57
CA LEU A 43 -2.42 -11.15 1.34
C LEU A 43 -2.16 -10.01 0.35
N GLY A 44 -2.94 -9.92 -0.71
CA GLY A 44 -2.82 -8.83 -1.69
C GLY A 44 -3.18 -7.46 -1.13
N THR A 45 -4.14 -7.40 -0.20
CA THR A 45 -4.58 -6.15 0.44
C THR A 45 -3.83 -5.83 1.72
N SER A 46 -3.04 -6.76 2.29
CA SER A 46 -2.33 -6.55 3.55
C SER A 46 -1.44 -5.29 3.60
N PRO A 47 -0.77 -4.85 2.51
CA PRO A 47 0.01 -3.61 2.54
C PRO A 47 -0.87 -2.36 2.72
N VAL A 48 -2.10 -2.38 2.20
CA VAL A 48 -3.05 -1.26 2.34
C VAL A 48 -3.48 -1.14 3.80
N TRP A 49 -3.87 -2.26 4.42
CA TRP A 49 -4.23 -2.28 5.85
C TRP A 49 -3.07 -1.87 6.73
N TYR A 50 -1.86 -2.35 6.44
CA TYR A 50 -0.65 -1.94 7.16
C TYR A 50 -0.43 -0.43 7.05
N SER A 51 -0.50 0.11 5.82
CA SER A 51 -0.33 1.56 5.60
C SER A 51 -1.39 2.40 6.28
N ALA A 52 -2.61 1.91 6.45
CA ALA A 52 -3.68 2.63 7.15
C ALA A 52 -3.49 2.62 8.67
N ILE A 53 -2.87 1.57 9.22
CA ILE A 53 -2.62 1.44 10.67
C ILE A 53 -1.34 2.18 11.09
N THR A 54 -0.33 2.22 10.22
CA THR A 54 0.97 2.85 10.51
C THR A 54 1.13 4.22 9.88
N GLN A 55 0.07 4.78 9.28
CA GLN A 55 0.12 6.13 8.73
C GLN A 55 0.30 7.12 9.89
N PRO A 56 1.31 8.00 9.84
CA PRO A 56 1.45 9.05 10.83
C PRO A 56 0.19 9.92 10.81
N SER A 57 -0.20 10.40 11.98
CA SER A 57 -1.28 11.38 12.06
C SER A 57 -0.90 12.67 11.32
N ASP A 58 -1.90 13.43 10.87
CA ASP A 58 -1.66 14.70 10.17
C ASP A 58 -0.80 15.67 11.01
N GLU A 59 -0.95 15.64 12.34
CA GLU A 59 -0.16 16.43 13.28
C GLU A 59 1.31 15.98 13.31
N GLU A 60 1.58 14.68 13.45
CA GLU A 60 2.95 14.13 13.40
C GLU A 60 3.64 14.44 12.07
N MET A 61 2.88 14.42 10.96
CA MET A 61 3.39 14.77 9.64
C MET A 61 3.76 16.26 9.54
N TYR A 62 2.97 17.13 10.17
CA TYR A 62 3.22 18.57 10.19
C TYR A 62 4.42 18.95 11.05
N GLU A 63 4.55 18.33 12.23
CA GLU A 63 5.70 18.52 13.12
C GLU A 63 7.01 18.08 12.45
N ALA A 64 7.02 16.90 11.83
CA ALA A 64 8.19 16.40 11.09
C ALA A 64 8.59 17.33 9.93
N TRP A 65 7.61 17.91 9.24
CA TRP A 65 7.86 18.88 8.17
C TRP A 65 8.47 20.19 8.70
N GLN A 66 7.98 20.71 9.82
CA GLN A 66 8.55 21.89 10.45
C GLN A 66 9.99 21.67 10.92
N GLU A 67 10.26 20.53 11.56
CA GLU A 67 11.61 20.20 12.03
C GLU A 67 12.61 20.11 10.85
N GLN A 68 12.18 19.50 9.74
CA GLN A 68 13.01 19.42 8.54
C GLN A 68 13.32 20.81 7.94
N GLN A 69 12.34 21.72 7.91
CA GLN A 69 12.55 23.10 7.43
C GLN A 69 13.57 23.85 8.29
N GLN A 70 13.53 23.68 9.61
CA GLN A 70 14.49 24.33 10.51
C GLN A 70 15.91 23.80 10.30
N LEU A 71 16.09 22.49 10.12
CA LEU A 71 17.39 21.88 9.84
C LEU A 71 17.98 22.36 8.50
N GLU A 72 17.15 22.50 7.47
CA GLU A 72 17.59 23.01 6.16
C GLU A 72 18.01 24.48 6.22
N GLN A 73 17.30 25.30 7.02
CA GLN A 73 17.70 26.70 7.23
C GLN A 73 19.03 26.79 7.98
N GLN A 74 19.22 25.98 9.02
CA GLN A 74 20.47 25.95 9.78
C GLN A 74 21.66 25.50 8.92
N ARG A 75 21.48 24.48 8.07
CA ARG A 75 22.52 24.07 7.11
C ARG A 75 22.90 25.19 6.15
N ARG A 76 21.93 25.90 5.59
CA ARG A 76 22.20 27.00 4.66
C ARG A 76 22.98 28.15 5.32
N LEU A 77 22.71 28.42 6.59
CA LEU A 77 23.47 29.41 7.36
C LEU A 77 24.93 28.97 7.55
N LEU A 78 25.15 27.71 7.91
CA LEU A 78 26.49 27.13 8.08
C LEU A 78 27.30 27.03 6.78
N GLU A 79 26.65 26.84 5.63
CA GLU A 79 27.31 26.83 4.31
C GLU A 79 27.64 28.23 3.79
N SER A 80 27.07 29.28 4.39
CA SER A 80 27.25 30.68 3.97
C SER A 80 28.34 31.44 4.72
N GLU A 81 28.93 30.82 5.76
CA GLU A 81 30.12 31.31 6.49
C GLU A 81 31.42 30.69 5.94
#